data_AF-A0A1D6PXH8-F1
#
_entry.id   AF-A0A1D6PXH8-F1
#
_cell.length_a   1.000
_cell.length_b   1.000
_cell.length_c   1.000
_cell.angle_alpha   90.00
_cell.angle_beta   90.00
_cell.angle_gamma   90.00
#
_symmetry.space_group_name_H-M   'P 1'
#
loop_
_entity.id
_entity.type
_entity.pdbx_description
1 polymer ?
#
loop_
_entity_poly.entity_id
_entity_poly.type
_entity_poly.pdbx_seq_one_letter_code
_entity_poly.pdbx_strand_id
1 'polypeptide(L)'
;MACPRGRTPFPLCFFLMICLMAQLGASNVVLMANNTTLSLDDVEATFTPAVEGSGVSGVLYAVEPKDACSPLRAKAIQGSVSPFALIIRGGCQFDDKIRNAQNAGFKAAVVYNNEDNDILVSSNDLGIIFLP
;
A
#
# COMPACT_ATOMS: atom_id res chain seq x y z
N MET A 1 -14.28 43.74 -36.59
CA MET A 1 -13.39 43.88 -35.42
C MET A 1 -12.24 42.88 -35.54
N ALA A 2 -11.02 43.37 -35.49
CA ALA A 2 -9.79 42.58 -35.61
C ALA A 2 -9.49 41.86 -34.29
N CYS A 3 -8.98 40.62 -34.40
CA CYS A 3 -8.40 39.89 -33.28
C CYS A 3 -7.15 40.66 -32.81
N PRO A 4 -7.05 41.09 -31.55
CA PRO A 4 -5.92 41.89 -31.12
C PRO A 4 -4.67 41.01 -31.09
N ARG A 5 -3.58 41.51 -31.70
CA ARG A 5 -2.21 41.05 -31.45
C ARG A 5 -1.95 41.18 -29.95
N GLY A 6 -2.04 40.07 -29.22
CA GLY A 6 -1.76 40.02 -27.79
C GLY A 6 -1.19 38.65 -27.44
N ARG A 7 0.10 38.63 -27.09
CA ARG A 7 0.88 37.52 -26.54
C ARG A 7 0.04 36.33 -26.06
N THR A 8 0.11 35.22 -26.79
CA THR A 8 -0.38 33.91 -26.34
C THR A 8 0.20 33.61 -24.95
N PRO A 9 -0.60 33.21 -23.96
CA PRO A 9 -0.10 32.76 -22.67
C PRO A 9 0.37 31.30 -22.83
N PHE A 10 1.31 31.07 -23.75
CA PHE A 10 1.96 29.80 -24.01
C PHE A 10 2.50 29.14 -22.73
N PRO A 11 3.14 29.87 -21.79
CA PRO A 11 3.56 29.27 -20.53
C PRO A 11 2.39 28.92 -19.62
N LEU A 12 1.30 29.69 -19.66
CA LEU A 12 0.15 29.50 -18.77
C LEU A 12 -0.66 28.27 -19.15
N CYS A 13 -0.84 28.05 -20.46
CA CYS A 13 -1.47 26.84 -20.99
C CYS A 13 -0.61 25.60 -20.73
N PHE A 14 0.72 25.73 -20.91
CA PHE A 14 1.66 24.64 -20.63
C PHE A 14 1.71 24.29 -19.14
N PHE A 15 1.67 25.30 -18.25
CA PHE A 15 1.60 25.12 -16.81
C PHE A 15 0.29 24.45 -16.39
N LEU A 16 -0.84 24.83 -17.00
CA LEU A 16 -2.15 24.21 -16.76
C LEU A 16 -2.15 22.73 -17.16
N MET A 17 -1.51 22.38 -18.28
CA MET A 17 -1.36 21.00 -18.74
C MET A 17 -0.42 20.19 -17.84
N ILE A 18 0.68 20.77 -17.36
CA ILE A 18 1.57 20.12 -16.37
C ILE A 18 0.81 19.82 -15.08
N CYS A 19 0.02 20.78 -14.57
CA CYS A 19 -0.81 20.58 -13.38
C CYS A 19 -1.87 19.49 -13.57
N LEU A 20 -2.45 19.37 -14.77
CA LEU A 20 -3.47 18.36 -15.06
C LEU A 20 -2.89 16.93 -15.10
N MET A 21 -1.62 16.80 -15.52
CA MET A 21 -0.90 15.52 -15.51
C MET A 21 -0.27 15.20 -14.14
N ALA A 22 -0.18 16.18 -13.24
CA ALA A 22 0.28 16.01 -11.86
C ALA A 22 -0.82 15.45 -10.93
N GLN A 23 -1.67 14.56 -11.46
CA GLN A 23 -2.58 13.78 -10.62
C GLN A 23 -1.73 12.82 -9.79
N LEU A 24 -1.46 13.20 -8.54
CA LEU A 24 -0.95 12.28 -7.53
C LEU A 24 -2.00 11.17 -7.37
N GLY A 25 -1.70 9.99 -7.90
CA GLY A 25 -2.46 8.79 -7.58
C GLY A 25 -2.31 8.51 -6.10
N ALA A 26 -3.31 8.85 -5.30
CA ALA A 26 -3.37 8.44 -3.91
C ALA A 26 -3.92 7.00 -3.85
N SER A 27 -3.05 6.02 -3.65
CA SER A 27 -3.48 4.74 -3.08
C SER A 27 -4.00 5.01 -1.67
N ASN A 28 -5.13 4.41 -1.32
CA ASN A 28 -5.67 4.46 0.04
C ASN A 28 -6.00 3.03 0.45
N VAL A 29 -5.55 2.64 1.64
CA VAL A 29 -5.95 1.37 2.23
C VAL A 29 -7.29 1.53 2.92
N VAL A 30 -8.30 0.82 2.43
CA VAL A 30 -9.63 0.78 3.06
C VAL A 30 -9.80 -0.56 3.76
N LEU A 31 -9.83 -0.52 5.10
CA LEU A 31 -10.23 -1.67 5.91
C LEU A 31 -11.75 -1.68 6.07
N MET A 32 -12.41 -2.75 5.64
CA MET A 32 -13.85 -2.92 5.81
C MET A 32 -14.14 -4.01 6.84
N ALA A 33 -14.70 -3.64 7.99
CA ALA A 33 -15.06 -4.57 9.06
C ALA A 33 -16.41 -4.16 9.68
N ASN A 34 -17.35 -5.09 9.86
CA ASN A 34 -18.60 -4.84 10.60
C ASN A 34 -19.34 -3.53 10.20
N ASN A 35 -19.52 -3.30 8.89
CA ASN A 35 -20.12 -2.08 8.29
C ASN A 35 -19.37 -0.77 8.55
N THR A 36 -18.16 -0.80 9.09
CA THR A 36 -17.27 0.35 9.16
C THR A 36 -16.21 0.24 8.08
N THR A 37 -15.95 1.37 7.42
CA THR A 37 -14.85 1.54 6.47
C THR A 37 -13.84 2.49 7.09
N LEU A 38 -12.62 2.03 7.31
CA LEU A 38 -11.53 2.84 7.81
C LEU A 38 -10.53 3.04 6.68
N SER A 39 -10.34 4.29 6.26
CA SER A 39 -9.23 4.67 5.40
C SER A 39 -8.01 4.90 6.26
N LEU A 40 -6.91 4.22 5.95
CA LEU A 40 -5.63 4.36 6.62
C LEU A 40 -4.64 5.04 5.68
N ASP A 41 -3.80 5.91 6.22
CA ASP A 41 -2.64 6.42 5.50
C ASP A 41 -1.66 5.26 5.28
N ASP A 42 -1.33 5.00 4.03
CA ASP A 42 -0.38 3.95 3.63
C ASP A 42 0.83 4.50 2.90
N VAL A 43 1.96 3.81 3.10
CA VAL A 43 3.16 4.01 2.28
C VAL A 43 3.44 2.71 1.54
N GLU A 44 3.35 2.78 0.22
CA GLU A 44 3.70 1.66 -0.63
C GLU A 44 5.20 1.34 -0.52
N ALA A 45 5.53 0.05 -0.42
CA ALA A 45 6.93 -0.38 -0.41
C ALA A 45 7.57 -0.15 -1.78
N THR A 46 8.67 0.61 -1.82
CA THR A 46 9.42 0.87 -3.06
C THR A 46 10.09 -0.38 -3.65
N PHE A 47 10.16 -1.47 -2.87
CA PHE A 47 10.75 -2.75 -3.29
C PHE A 47 9.73 -3.76 -3.85
N THR A 48 8.46 -3.37 -4.00
CA THR A 48 7.42 -4.21 -4.63
C THR A 48 6.94 -3.65 -5.95
N PRO A 49 6.36 -4.49 -6.84
CA PRO A 49 5.61 -3.98 -7.99
C PRO A 49 4.54 -3.01 -7.53
N ALA A 50 4.35 -1.93 -8.29
CA ALA A 50 3.32 -0.96 -8.00
C ALA A 50 1.94 -1.62 -8.00
N VAL A 51 1.05 -1.22 -7.09
CA VAL A 51 -0.35 -1.63 -7.16
C VAL A 51 -0.96 -1.12 -8.47
N GLU A 52 -1.46 -2.04 -9.29
CA GLU A 52 -2.22 -1.67 -10.49
C GLU A 52 -3.40 -0.76 -10.09
N GLY A 53 -3.74 0.23 -10.94
CA GLY A 53 -4.73 1.28 -10.61
C GLY A 53 -6.15 0.80 -10.26
N SER A 54 -6.44 -0.50 -10.42
CA SER A 54 -7.68 -1.14 -9.94
C SER A 54 -7.68 -1.45 -8.44
N GLY A 55 -6.53 -1.33 -7.77
CA GLY A 55 -6.34 -1.79 -6.40
C GLY A 55 -6.38 -3.32 -6.27
N VAL A 56 -6.11 -3.82 -5.06
CA VAL A 56 -6.19 -5.25 -4.75
C VAL A 56 -7.02 -5.43 -3.48
N SER A 57 -7.99 -6.34 -3.54
CA SER A 57 -8.85 -6.69 -2.40
C SER A 57 -8.57 -8.11 -1.92
N GLY A 58 -8.68 -8.32 -0.61
CA GLY A 58 -8.38 -9.59 0.04
C GLY A 58 -8.92 -9.67 1.45
N VAL A 59 -8.84 -10.86 2.04
CA VAL A 59 -9.16 -11.09 3.46
C VAL A 59 -7.86 -11.05 4.25
N LEU A 60 -7.89 -10.27 5.33
CA LEU A 60 -6.76 -10.09 6.22
C LEU A 60 -6.74 -11.18 7.30
N TYR A 61 -5.62 -11.90 7.41
CA TYR A 61 -5.40 -12.98 8.37
C TYR A 61 -4.27 -12.61 9.31
N ALA A 62 -4.53 -12.66 10.63
CA ALA A 62 -3.46 -12.60 11.62
C ALA A 62 -2.59 -13.85 11.52
N VAL A 63 -1.28 -13.66 11.30
CA VAL A 63 -0.34 -14.77 11.13
C VAL A 63 0.34 -15.16 12.43
N GLU A 64 0.90 -16.37 12.47
CA GLU A 64 1.67 -16.90 13.61
C GLU A 64 2.99 -17.51 13.08
N PRO A 65 4.17 -17.05 13.53
CA PRO A 65 4.38 -16.00 14.53
C PRO A 65 3.98 -14.61 14.02
N LYS A 66 3.47 -13.76 14.93
CA LYS A 66 2.92 -12.43 14.58
C LYS A 66 3.93 -11.52 13.90
N ASP A 67 5.21 -11.66 14.22
CA ASP A 67 6.30 -10.87 13.65
C ASP A 67 6.77 -11.38 12.29
N ALA A 68 6.31 -12.55 11.84
CA ALA A 68 6.75 -13.22 10.63
C ALA A 68 8.29 -13.34 10.48
N CYS A 69 9.03 -13.35 11.59
CA CYS A 69 10.50 -13.48 11.56
C CYS A 69 10.98 -14.93 11.43
N SER A 70 10.04 -15.87 11.46
CA SER A 70 10.24 -17.29 11.18
C SER A 70 9.13 -17.80 10.27
N PRO A 71 9.28 -18.98 9.64
CA PRO A 71 8.26 -19.55 8.75
C PRO A 71 6.89 -19.60 9.44
N LEU A 72 5.87 -19.09 8.75
CA LEU A 72 4.51 -19.03 9.30
C LEU A 72 3.95 -20.44 9.49
N ARG A 73 3.34 -20.69 10.65
CA ARG A 73 2.75 -21.99 11.00
C ARG A 73 1.52 -22.31 10.16
N ALA A 74 0.71 -21.29 9.88
CA ALA A 74 -0.46 -21.40 9.04
C ALA A 74 -0.09 -21.01 7.60
N LYS A 75 -0.49 -21.86 6.64
CA LYS A 75 -0.46 -21.51 5.22
C LYS A 75 -1.69 -20.70 4.85
N ALA A 76 -1.55 -19.86 3.84
CA ALA A 76 -2.65 -19.11 3.27
C ALA A 76 -3.76 -20.05 2.80
N ILE A 77 -5.01 -19.73 3.16
CA ILE A 77 -6.17 -20.48 2.72
C ILE A 77 -6.36 -20.20 1.23
N GLN A 78 -6.21 -21.25 0.42
CA GLN A 78 -6.50 -21.19 -1.02
C GLN A 78 -8.02 -21.09 -1.20
N GLY A 79 -8.50 -20.04 -1.83
CA GLY A 79 -9.93 -19.79 -2.04
C GLY A 79 -10.19 -18.72 -3.08
N SER A 80 -11.47 -18.35 -3.26
CA SER A 80 -11.87 -17.29 -4.20
C SER A 80 -11.33 -15.91 -3.82
N VAL A 81 -10.96 -15.70 -2.55
CA VAL A 81 -10.52 -14.41 -2.04
C VAL A 81 -9.03 -14.43 -1.77
N SER A 82 -8.34 -13.36 -2.15
CA SER A 82 -6.90 -13.22 -1.96
C SER A 82 -6.57 -13.17 -0.46
N PRO A 83 -5.72 -14.07 0.06
CA PRO A 83 -5.32 -14.06 1.46
C PRO A 83 -4.20 -13.05 1.69
N PHE A 84 -4.40 -12.13 2.63
CA PHE A 84 -3.43 -11.12 3.05
C PHE A 84 -2.93 -11.43 4.46
N ALA A 85 -1.62 -11.35 4.69
CA ALA A 85 -1.02 -11.56 6.00
C ALA A 85 -1.02 -10.26 6.82
N LEU A 86 -1.43 -10.29 8.09
CA LEU A 86 -1.28 -9.19 9.04
C LEU A 86 -0.12 -9.48 9.98
N ILE A 87 0.91 -8.63 9.94
CA ILE A 87 2.20 -8.84 10.60
C ILE A 87 2.50 -7.65 11.52
N ILE A 88 3.00 -7.89 12.73
CA ILE A 88 3.43 -6.83 13.63
C ILE A 88 4.85 -6.34 13.28
N ARG A 89 5.07 -5.03 13.38
CA ARG A 89 6.39 -4.41 13.27
C ARG A 89 7.31 -4.90 14.40
N GLY A 90 8.62 -5.02 14.10
CA GLY A 90 9.66 -5.42 15.06
C GLY A 90 10.24 -6.82 14.84
N GLY A 91 11.24 -7.20 15.63
CA GLY A 91 11.90 -8.52 15.58
C GLY A 91 12.94 -8.71 14.47
N CYS A 92 12.60 -8.39 13.22
CA CYS A 92 13.45 -8.59 12.04
C CYS A 92 13.15 -7.54 10.94
N GLN A 93 13.90 -7.59 9.83
CA GLN A 93 13.73 -6.67 8.70
C GLN A 93 12.43 -6.95 7.93
N PHE A 94 11.92 -5.93 7.23
CA PHE A 94 10.72 -6.07 6.40
C PHE A 94 10.87 -7.18 5.36
N ASP A 95 12.02 -7.28 4.69
CA ASP A 95 12.26 -8.33 3.68
C ASP A 95 12.06 -9.75 4.22
N ASP A 96 12.48 -10.02 5.46
CA ASP A 96 12.32 -11.33 6.10
C ASP A 96 10.84 -11.65 6.35
N LYS A 97 10.07 -10.66 6.79
CA LYS A 97 8.62 -10.76 7.03
C LYS A 97 7.88 -11.13 5.75
N ILE A 98 8.20 -10.40 4.69
CA ILE A 98 7.62 -10.51 3.35
C ILE A 98 7.96 -11.86 2.73
N ARG A 99 9.22 -12.28 2.83
CA ARG A 99 9.67 -13.61 2.38
C ARG A 99 8.92 -14.74 3.11
N ASN A 100 8.72 -14.63 4.43
CA ASN A 100 8.01 -15.66 5.18
C ASN A 100 6.51 -15.69 4.85
N ALA A 101 5.89 -14.54 4.59
CA ALA A 101 4.52 -14.45 4.10
C ALA A 101 4.36 -15.07 2.69
N GLN A 102 5.31 -14.81 1.79
CA GLN A 102 5.36 -15.43 0.46
C GLN A 102 5.46 -16.95 0.54
N ASN A 103 6.39 -17.45 1.35
CA ASN A 103 6.61 -18.88 1.55
C ASN A 103 5.36 -19.59 2.10
N ALA A 104 4.52 -18.86 2.84
CA ALA A 104 3.25 -19.36 3.36
C ALA A 104 2.09 -19.26 2.36
N GLY A 105 2.27 -18.60 1.21
CA GLY A 105 1.30 -18.51 0.13
C GLY A 105 0.36 -17.31 0.18
N PHE A 106 0.68 -16.28 0.98
CA PHE A 106 -0.09 -15.04 1.00
C PHE A 106 0.17 -14.20 -0.26
N LYS A 107 -0.83 -13.45 -0.70
CA LYS A 107 -0.73 -12.58 -1.89
C LYS A 107 -0.32 -11.14 -1.58
N ALA A 108 -0.52 -10.72 -0.33
CA ALA A 108 -0.04 -9.45 0.18
C ALA A 108 0.25 -9.59 1.67
N ALA A 109 1.05 -8.67 2.20
CA ALA A 109 1.33 -8.56 3.61
C ALA A 109 1.12 -7.12 4.08
N VAL A 110 0.51 -6.95 5.23
CA VAL A 110 0.25 -5.67 5.88
C VAL A 110 1.04 -5.67 7.17
N VAL A 111 2.05 -4.81 7.27
CA VAL A 111 2.87 -4.69 8.48
C VAL A 111 2.35 -3.53 9.31
N TYR A 112 1.76 -3.81 10.47
CA TYR A 112 1.21 -2.78 11.35
C TYR A 112 2.17 -2.37 12.46
N ASN A 113 2.19 -1.08 12.76
CA ASN A 113 2.92 -0.55 13.90
C ASN A 113 2.07 -0.73 15.17
N ASN A 114 2.67 -1.24 16.25
CA ASN A 114 2.02 -1.47 17.55
C ASN A 114 2.52 -0.50 18.63
N GLU A 115 3.32 0.49 18.25
CA GLU A 115 3.78 1.56 19.14
C GLU A 115 2.80 2.74 19.01
N ASP A 116 2.31 3.27 20.14
CA ASP A 116 1.38 4.42 20.21
C ASP A 116 2.00 5.76 19.76
N ASN A 117 3.20 5.74 19.19
CA ASN A 117 3.87 6.93 18.69
C ASN A 117 3.46 7.15 17.23
N ASP A 118 2.64 8.18 17.03
CA ASP A 118 1.98 8.69 15.80
C ASP A 118 2.95 9.14 14.68
N ILE A 119 4.09 8.46 14.52
CA ILE A 119 5.14 8.79 13.55
C ILE A 119 5.27 7.62 12.57
N LEU A 120 4.35 7.52 11.61
CA LEU A 120 4.46 8.07 10.25
C LEU A 120 5.85 8.10 9.54
N VAL A 121 6.90 7.44 10.02
CA VAL A 121 8.23 7.45 9.38
C VAL A 121 8.20 6.64 8.08
N SER A 122 8.48 7.30 6.97
CA SER A 122 8.71 6.63 5.69
C SER A 122 9.74 5.49 5.83
N SER A 123 9.44 4.36 5.20
CA SER A 123 10.06 3.03 5.39
C SER A 123 9.69 2.26 6.68
N ASN A 124 8.80 2.76 7.54
CA ASN A 124 8.56 2.19 8.86
C ASN A 124 7.12 2.18 9.36
N ASP A 125 6.17 2.63 8.56
CA ASP A 125 4.76 2.70 8.95
C ASP A 125 3.86 2.09 7.90
N LEU A 126 2.80 1.46 8.42
CA LEU A 126 1.77 0.67 7.74
C LEU A 126 1.85 0.69 6.21
N GLY A 127 2.70 -0.19 5.69
CA GLY A 127 2.77 -0.47 4.27
C GLY A 127 2.03 -1.76 3.97
N ILE A 128 1.07 -1.70 3.05
CA ILE A 128 0.67 -2.91 2.34
C ILE A 128 1.77 -3.20 1.33
N ILE A 129 2.38 -4.36 1.49
CA ILE A 129 3.48 -4.85 0.67
C ILE A 129 2.92 -5.98 -0.18
N PHE A 130 2.86 -5.75 -1.49
CA PHE A 130 2.40 -6.73 -2.44
C PHE A 130 3.46 -7.79 -2.69
N LEU A 131 3.06 -9.05 -2.56
CA LEU A 131 3.94 -10.18 -2.75
C LEU A 131 3.85 -10.63 -4.21
N PRO A 132 4.94 -10.64 -5.00
CA PRO A 132 4.94 -11.29 -6.32
C PRO A 132 4.58 -12.78 -6.23
#